data_AF-A0A7H9FFR5-F1
#
_entry.id   AF-A0A7H9FFR5-F1
#
_cell.length_a   1.000
_cell.length_b   1.000
_cell.length_c   1.000
_cell.angle_alpha   90.00
_cell.angle_beta   90.00
_cell.angle_gamma   90.00
#
_symmetry.space_group_name_H-M   'P 1'
#
loop_
_entity.id
_entity.type
_entity.pdbx_description
1 polymer ?
#
loop_
_entity_poly.entity_id
_entity_poly.type
_entity_poly.pdbx_seq_one_letter_code
_entity_poly.pdbx_strand_id
1 'polypeptide(L)' 'MDIEEPWDMGHKPGHEFRKHQQSAADRKITRKQFLDEYNNPNSYRPELPESNRSHIGEDKTDFYFGP' A
#
# COMPACT_ATOMS: atom_id res chain seq x y z
N MET A 1 18.41 -3.72 15.15
CA MET A 1 17.14 -2.96 15.15
C MET A 1 17.34 -1.88 16.18
N ASP A 2 17.54 -0.66 15.72
CA ASP A 2 17.62 0.49 16.60
C ASP A 2 16.19 0.89 16.98
N ILE A 3 15.89 0.98 18.28
CA ILE A 3 14.52 1.23 18.75
C ILE A 3 14.10 2.68 18.43
N GLU A 4 15.06 3.56 18.19
CA GLU A 4 14.82 4.97 17.84
C GLU A 4 14.79 5.22 16.32
N GLU A 5 14.94 4.18 15.50
CA GLU A 5 14.84 4.34 14.05
C GLU A 5 13.42 4.79 13.68
N PRO A 6 13.24 5.92 12.94
CA PRO A 6 11.93 6.41 12.57
C PRO A 6 11.22 5.36 11.73
N TRP A 7 9.95 5.09 12.00
CA TRP A 7 9.14 4.16 11.21
C TRP A 7 8.37 4.93 10.13
N ASP A 8 8.18 4.28 8.98
CA ASP A 8 7.30 4.75 7.91
C ASP A 8 6.00 3.93 7.90
N MET A 9 4.90 4.56 7.49
CA MET A 9 3.63 3.88 7.23
C MET A 9 3.71 3.18 5.86
N GLY A 10 4.17 1.94 5.85
CA GLY A 10 4.25 1.12 4.63
C GLY A 10 2.91 0.51 4.25
N HIS A 11 2.72 0.24 2.95
CA HIS A 11 1.58 -0.55 2.48
C HIS A 11 1.86 -2.03 2.69
N LYS A 12 0.83 -2.82 2.99
CA LYS A 12 0.92 -4.26 2.88
C LYS A 12 1.16 -4.66 1.42
N PRO A 13 1.89 -5.76 1.17
CA PRO A 13 2.13 -6.24 -0.20
C PRO A 13 0.81 -6.36 -0.97
N GLY A 14 0.75 -5.80 -2.18
CA GLY A 14 -0.47 -5.83 -3.01
C GLY A 14 -1.50 -4.73 -2.70
N HIS A 15 -1.29 -3.90 -1.67
CA HIS A 15 -2.11 -2.70 -1.40
C HIS A 15 -1.42 -1.40 -1.83
N GLU A 16 -0.33 -1.49 -2.58
CA GLU A 16 0.45 -0.36 -3.07
C GLU A 16 -0.41 0.59 -3.91
N PHE A 17 -0.14 1.90 -3.79
CA PHE A 17 -0.89 2.94 -4.51
C PHE A 17 -0.95 2.71 -6.02
N ARG A 18 0.17 2.33 -6.65
CA ARG A 18 0.23 2.07 -8.11
C ARG A 18 -0.77 1.00 -8.54
N LYS A 19 -0.86 -0.09 -7.78
CA LYS A 19 -1.78 -1.21 -8.05
C LYS A 19 -3.22 -0.82 -7.81
N HIS A 20 -3.48 -0.08 -6.73
CA HIS A 20 -4.81 0.43 -6.45
C HIS A 20 -5.28 1.39 -7.55
N GLN A 21 -4.42 2.29 -8.03
CA GLN A 21 -4.74 3.21 -9.12
C GLN A 21 -5.13 2.47 -10.40
N GLN A 22 -4.36 1.46 -10.80
CA GLN A 22 -4.68 0.62 -11.96
C GLN A 22 -6.01 -0.12 -11.77
N SER A 23 -6.17 -0.80 -10.63
CA SER A 23 -7.40 -1.50 -10.27
C SER A 23 -8.62 -0.59 -10.24
N ALA A 24 -8.48 0.65 -9.77
CA ALA A 24 -9.54 1.63 -9.72
C ALA A 24 -9.99 2.09 -11.12
N ALA A 25 -9.03 2.25 -12.05
CA ALA A 25 -9.33 2.54 -13.45
C ALA A 25 -10.08 1.37 -14.11
N ASP A 26 -9.63 0.14 -13.85
CA ASP A 26 -10.23 -1.07 -14.43
C ASP A 26 -11.63 -1.35 -13.87
N ARG A 27 -11.81 -1.21 -12.56
CA ARG A 27 -13.11 -1.36 -11.86
C ARG A 27 -14.03 -0.14 -12.01
N LYS A 28 -13.55 0.97 -12.58
CA LYS A 28 -14.28 2.24 -12.75
C LYS A 28 -14.93 2.74 -11.46
N ILE A 29 -14.22 2.63 -10.34
CA ILE A 29 -14.72 3.07 -9.04
C ILE A 29 -14.74 4.59 -8.92
N THR A 30 -15.60 5.10 -8.06
CA THR A 30 -15.65 6.54 -7.76
C THR A 30 -14.44 6.97 -6.94
N ARG A 31 -14.11 8.27 -6.98
CA ARG A 31 -13.10 8.86 -6.07
C ARG A 31 -13.40 8.56 -4.60
N LYS A 32 -14.68 8.53 -4.22
CA LYS A 32 -15.07 8.20 -2.84
C LYS A 32 -14.66 6.78 -2.49
N GLN A 33 -15.00 5.80 -3.32
CA GLN A 33 -14.62 4.41 -3.11
C GLN A 33 -13.10 4.24 -3.08
N PHE A 34 -12.38 4.90 -3.99
CA PHE A 34 -10.92 4.91 -3.96
C PHE A 34 -10.36 5.41 -2.63
N LEU A 35 -10.89 6.52 -2.09
CA LEU A 35 -10.43 7.06 -0.81
C LEU A 35 -10.81 6.16 0.36
N ASP A 36 -12.00 5.55 0.34
CA ASP A 36 -12.45 4.63 1.39
C ASP A 36 -11.57 3.37 1.41
N GLU A 37 -11.19 2.84 0.23
CA GLU A 37 -10.27 1.70 0.09
C GLU A 37 -8.83 2.06 0.48
N TYR A 38 -8.33 3.23 0.03
CA TYR A 38 -6.97 3.68 0.28
C TYR A 38 -6.73 4.03 1.75
N ASN A 39 -7.72 4.62 2.42
CA ASN A 39 -7.60 5.00 3.83
C ASN A 39 -7.90 3.85 4.81
N ASN A 40 -8.13 2.63 4.32
CA ASN A 40 -8.36 1.49 5.19
C ASN A 40 -7.08 1.18 6.01
N PRO A 41 -7.11 1.33 7.36
CA PRO A 41 -5.92 1.13 8.19
C PRO A 41 -5.38 -0.30 8.12
N ASN A 42 -6.23 -1.28 7.74
CA ASN A 42 -5.81 -2.66 7.57
C ASN A 42 -4.88 -2.88 6.37
N SER A 43 -4.80 -1.93 5.44
CA SER A 43 -3.92 -1.97 4.27
C SER A 43 -2.48 -1.54 4.58
N TYR A 44 -2.21 -1.07 5.80
CA TYR A 44 -0.90 -0.54 6.20
C TYR A 44 -0.22 -1.42 7.25
N ARG A 45 1.10 -1.30 7.33
CA ARG A 45 1.92 -1.87 8.41
C ARG A 45 3.09 -0.91 8.74
N PRO A 46 3.57 -0.88 9.99
CA PRO A 46 4.81 -0.20 10.31
C PRO A 46 5.96 -0.85 9.54
N GLU A 47 6.74 -0.05 8.83
CA GLU A 47 7.96 -0.49 8.13
C GLU A 47 9.13 0.41 8.48
N LEU A 48 10.35 -0.13 8.38
CA LEU A 48 11.54 0.69 8.41
C LEU A 48 11.65 1.50 7.10
N PRO A 49 12.18 2.74 7.13
CA PRO A 49 12.32 3.57 5.95
C PRO A 49 13.16 2.89 4.86
N GLU A 50 14.18 2.12 5.24
CA GLU A 50 14.99 1.35 4.31
C GLU A 50 14.15 0.31 3.55
N SER A 51 13.32 -0.46 4.26
CA SER A 51 12.46 -1.50 3.68
C SER A 51 11.36 -0.92 2.79
N ASN A 52 10.73 0.17 3.25
CA ASN A 52 9.63 0.83 2.54
C ASN A 52 10.12 1.52 1.25
N ARG A 53 11.26 2.23 1.31
CA ARG A 53 11.81 2.97 0.16
C ARG A 53 12.56 2.08 -0.83
N SER A 54 13.03 0.91 -0.38
CA SER A 54 13.72 -0.04 -1.25
C SER A 54 12.78 -1.05 -1.92
N HIS A 55 11.46 -0.94 -1.67
CA HIS A 55 10.44 -1.82 -2.25
C HIS A 55 10.65 -3.32 -1.95
N ILE A 56 11.42 -3.65 -0.89
CA ILE A 56 11.84 -5.03 -0.58
C ILE A 56 10.65 -5.90 -0.19
N GLY A 57 9.61 -5.29 0.40
CA GLY A 57 8.39 -5.95 0.82
C GLY A 57 7.23 -5.85 -0.17
N GLU A 58 7.43 -5.31 -1.36
CA GLU A 58 6.35 -5.18 -2.36
C GLU A 58 6.03 -6.53 -3.00
N ASP A 59 4.75 -6.69 -3.35
CA ASP A 59 4.33 -7.87 -4.10
C ASP A 59 4.79 -7.74 -5.57
N LYS A 60 5.29 -8.83 -6.16
CA LYS A 60 5.84 -8.78 -7.54
C LYS A 60 4.78 -8.90 -8.63
N THR A 61 3.53 -9.17 -8.26
CA THR A 61 2.43 -9.19 -9.21
C THR A 61 1.92 -7.77 -9.44
N ASP A 62 1.20 -7.53 -10.53
CA ASP A 62 0.53 -6.24 -10.78
C ASP A 62 -0.88 -6.18 -10.17
N PHE A 63 -1.27 -7.17 -9.36
CA PHE A 63 -2.62 -7.26 -8.84
C PHE A 63 -2.79 -6.47 -7.54
N TYR A 64 -3.89 -5.74 -7.46
CA TYR A 64 -4.35 -5.11 -6.22
C TYR A 64 -5.13 -6.10 -5.37
N PHE A 65 -4.76 -6.25 -4.10
CA PHE A 65 -5.38 -7.20 -3.15
C PHE A 65 -6.38 -6.54 -2.19
N GLY A 66 -6.77 -5.29 -2.46
CA GLY A 66 -7.86 -4.64 -1.73
C GLY A 66 -9.23 -5.31 -1.96
N PRO A 67 -10.23 -4.90 -1.16
CA PRO A 67 -11.55 -5.54 -1.08
C PRO A 67 -12.35 -5.55 -2.38
#